data_AF-A0A2M6WX84-F1
#
_entry.id   AF-A0A2M6WX84-F1
#
_cell.length_a   1.000
_cell.length_b   1.000
_cell.length_c   1.000
_cell.angle_alpha   90.00
_cell.angle_beta   90.00
_cell.angle_gamma   90.00
#
_symmetry.space_group_name_H-M   'P 1'
#
loop_
_entity.id
_entity.type
_entity.pdbx_description
1 polymer ?
#
loop_
_entity_poly.entity_id
_entity_poly.type
_entity_poly.pdbx_seq_one_letter_code
_entity_poly.pdbx_strand_id
1 'polypeptide(L)'
;MSDQKKIPHIFYGGVFFDKIFIEKGGALDEAKPQGFRVFQPNRFRNSPVVIGFFSWWLYEKPAFIFSLMLKNCDKLLDFFSIGILLQTLFLPWKRDEIDTTNLALDDKIRVFFMNLVSRLVGAVVRLFTIFAGLIIVVITFAFGLAVPILFIALPFLGIFLIFNSIFVS
;
A
#
# COMPACT_ATOMS: atom_id res chain seq x y z
N MET A 1 -7.23 -39.96 8.99
CA MET A 1 -5.83 -39.56 9.28
C MET A 1 -5.25 -38.95 8.00
N SER A 2 -5.51 -37.66 7.73
CA SER A 2 -4.86 -36.96 6.60
C SER A 2 -4.57 -35.50 6.97
N ASP A 3 -3.33 -35.31 7.39
CA ASP A 3 -2.42 -34.22 7.06
C ASP A 3 -2.94 -32.76 7.11
N GLN A 4 -2.76 -32.14 8.27
CA GLN A 4 -2.92 -30.71 8.54
C GLN A 4 -1.70 -29.94 8.02
N LYS A 5 -1.77 -29.43 6.78
CA LYS A 5 -0.76 -28.53 6.22
C LYS A 5 -0.90 -27.14 6.85
N LYS A 6 -0.11 -26.88 7.91
CA LYS A 6 0.07 -25.57 8.55
C LYS A 6 0.43 -24.50 7.51
N ILE A 7 -0.39 -23.46 7.40
CA ILE A 7 -0.06 -22.20 6.73
C ILE A 7 0.20 -21.17 7.85
N PRO A 8 1.34 -20.45 7.85
CA PRO A 8 1.67 -19.52 8.91
C PRO A 8 0.74 -18.30 8.87
N HIS A 9 -0.02 -18.12 9.95
CA HIS A 9 -0.81 -16.91 10.19
C HIS A 9 0.13 -15.75 10.50
N ILE A 10 0.41 -14.94 9.48
CA ILE A 10 1.06 -13.64 9.66
C ILE A 10 0.03 -12.72 10.30
N PHE A 11 0.25 -12.44 11.59
CA PHE A 11 -0.47 -11.44 12.38
C PHE A 11 -0.37 -10.08 11.69
N TYR A 12 -1.53 -9.50 11.31
CA TYR A 12 -1.64 -8.06 11.15
C TYR A 12 -2.81 -7.58 12.02
N GLY A 13 -2.44 -6.90 13.10
CA GLY A 13 -3.34 -6.46 14.16
C GLY A 13 -4.37 -5.46 13.66
N GLY A 14 -5.64 -5.86 13.76
CA GLY A 14 -6.79 -4.96 13.75
C GLY A 14 -7.19 -4.64 15.17
N VAL A 15 -6.63 -3.55 15.72
CA VAL A 15 -7.14 -2.94 16.96
C VAL A 15 -8.56 -2.47 16.67
N PHE A 16 -9.56 -3.24 17.10
CA PHE A 16 -10.93 -2.85 17.53
C PHE A 16 -11.99 -3.94 17.27
N PHE A 17 -11.75 -4.91 16.37
CA PHE A 17 -12.78 -5.89 15.97
C PHE A 17 -12.66 -7.29 16.57
N ASP A 18 -11.51 -7.64 17.18
CA ASP A 18 -11.27 -9.01 17.66
C ASP A 18 -12.11 -9.42 18.87
N LYS A 19 -12.48 -8.47 19.74
CA LYS A 19 -13.27 -8.80 20.94
C LYS A 19 -14.73 -9.18 20.64
N ILE A 20 -15.27 -8.79 19.49
CA ILE A 20 -16.66 -9.11 19.11
C ILE A 20 -16.73 -10.44 18.35
N PHE A 21 -15.62 -10.86 17.73
CA PHE A 21 -15.62 -12.02 16.83
C PHE A 21 -15.40 -13.37 17.53
N ILE A 22 -14.84 -13.38 18.75
CA ILE A 22 -14.63 -14.63 19.53
C ILE A 22 -15.90 -15.08 20.26
N GLU A 23 -16.86 -14.18 20.52
CA GLU A 23 -18.06 -14.51 21.31
C GLU A 23 -19.14 -15.25 20.51
N LYS A 24 -19.09 -15.25 19.18
CA LYS A 24 -20.07 -15.93 18.32
C LYS A 24 -19.42 -17.00 17.47
N GLY A 25 -19.23 -18.17 18.09
CA GLY A 25 -18.92 -19.41 17.39
C GLY A 25 -19.95 -19.70 16.31
N GLY A 26 -19.52 -19.63 15.05
CA GLY A 26 -20.38 -19.85 13.89
C GLY A 26 -19.57 -20.18 12.63
N ALA A 27 -19.50 -21.49 12.36
CA ALA A 27 -19.32 -22.16 11.07
C ALA A 27 -18.24 -21.65 10.09
N LEU A 28 -17.18 -22.46 9.97
CA LEU A 28 -16.08 -22.35 9.02
C LEU A 28 -16.41 -22.93 7.62
N ASP A 29 -17.64 -22.78 7.10
CA ASP A 29 -18.02 -23.38 5.80
C ASP A 29 -18.54 -22.39 4.74
N GLU A 30 -18.58 -21.08 5.02
CA GLU A 30 -19.01 -20.06 4.06
C GLU A 30 -17.96 -18.98 3.78
N ALA A 31 -16.69 -19.37 3.66
CA ALA A 31 -15.65 -18.48 3.19
C ALA A 31 -15.79 -18.22 1.68
N LYS A 32 -16.80 -17.44 1.28
CA LYS A 32 -16.74 -16.71 0.00
C LYS A 32 -15.42 -15.94 -0.01
N PRO A 33 -14.61 -16.03 -1.08
CA PRO A 33 -13.36 -15.27 -1.15
C PRO A 33 -13.72 -13.81 -0.91
N GLN A 34 -13.12 -13.20 0.12
CA GLN A 34 -13.38 -11.82 0.52
C GLN A 34 -12.77 -10.83 -0.49
N GLY A 35 -12.98 -11.09 -1.78
CA GLY A 35 -12.76 -10.14 -2.86
C GLY A 35 -13.79 -9.04 -2.70
N PHE A 36 -13.30 -7.87 -2.31
CA PHE A 36 -13.99 -6.58 -2.34
C PHE A 36 -15.41 -6.65 -1.76
N ARG A 37 -15.56 -6.50 -0.43
CA ARG A 37 -16.87 -6.19 0.14
C ARG A 37 -17.36 -4.89 -0.50
N VAL A 38 -18.18 -5.02 -1.54
CA VAL A 38 -18.96 -3.95 -2.13
C VAL A 38 -19.66 -3.25 -0.98
N PHE A 39 -19.47 -1.94 -0.89
CA PHE A 39 -20.17 -1.04 0.02
C PHE A 39 -21.60 -1.55 0.28
N GLN A 40 -21.89 -2.00 1.50
CA GLN A 40 -23.22 -2.51 1.83
C GLN A 40 -24.12 -1.33 2.18
N PRO A 41 -25.09 -0.95 1.34
CA PRO A 41 -25.95 0.22 1.55
C PRO A 41 -26.95 0.05 2.70
N ASN A 42 -26.86 -1.04 3.46
CA ASN A 42 -27.85 -1.48 4.44
C ASN A 42 -28.06 -0.53 5.62
N ARG A 43 -27.25 0.54 5.76
CA ARG A 43 -27.46 1.62 6.74
C ARG A 43 -28.61 2.57 6.37
N PHE A 44 -28.95 2.72 5.10
CA PHE A 44 -29.95 3.71 4.64
C PHE A 44 -31.35 3.15 4.43
N ARG A 45 -31.61 1.94 4.89
CA ARG A 45 -32.88 1.24 4.67
C ARG A 45 -34.11 2.08 5.04
N ASN A 46 -33.98 2.95 6.04
CA ASN A 46 -35.07 3.76 6.57
C ASN A 46 -34.81 5.27 6.55
N SER A 47 -33.79 5.77 5.83
CA SER A 47 -33.51 7.22 5.74
C SER A 47 -34.22 7.84 4.52
N PRO A 48 -34.72 9.08 4.61
CA PRO A 48 -35.16 9.83 3.44
C PRO A 48 -34.09 9.84 2.35
N VAL A 49 -34.49 9.67 1.08
CA VAL A 49 -33.57 9.52 -0.07
C VAL A 49 -32.53 10.64 -0.13
N VAL A 50 -32.94 11.88 0.14
CA VAL A 50 -32.07 13.06 0.13
C VAL A 50 -30.99 12.97 1.21
N ILE A 51 -31.37 12.59 2.44
CA ILE A 51 -30.44 12.46 3.57
C ILE A 51 -29.46 11.30 3.31
N GLY A 52 -29.95 10.19 2.79
CA GLY A 52 -29.12 9.06 2.38
C GLY A 52 -28.09 9.46 1.32
N PHE A 53 -28.51 10.24 0.32
CA PHE A 53 -27.62 10.77 -0.72
C PHE A 53 -26.51 11.64 -0.13
N PHE A 54 -26.83 12.64 0.70
CA PHE A 54 -25.81 13.51 1.29
C PHE A 54 -24.87 12.78 2.24
N SER A 55 -25.38 11.83 3.03
CA SER A 55 -24.55 10.99 3.90
C SER A 55 -23.57 10.13 3.10
N TRP A 56 -24.05 9.51 2.02
CA TRP A 56 -23.23 8.74 1.10
C TRP A 56 -22.16 9.59 0.41
N TRP A 57 -22.55 10.78 -0.05
CA TRP A 57 -21.73 11.71 -0.80
C TRP A 57 -20.61 12.33 0.05
N LEU A 58 -20.95 12.88 1.23
CA LEU A 58 -20.02 13.64 2.06
C LEU A 58 -19.14 12.76 2.93
N TYR A 59 -19.68 11.64 3.41
CA TYR A 59 -19.00 10.86 4.44
C TYR A 59 -18.53 9.51 3.92
N GLU A 60 -19.45 8.70 3.39
CA GLU A 60 -19.15 7.29 3.17
C GLU A 60 -18.23 7.04 1.98
N LYS A 61 -18.51 7.66 0.83
CA LYS A 61 -17.66 7.50 -0.36
C LYS A 61 -16.28 8.12 -0.21
N PRO A 62 -16.12 9.36 0.29
CA PRO A 62 -14.80 9.94 0.52
C PRO A 62 -14.00 9.14 1.55
N ALA A 63 -14.62 8.70 2.65
CA ALA A 63 -13.94 7.86 3.65
C ALA A 63 -13.54 6.49 3.07
N PHE A 64 -14.37 5.91 2.21
CA PHE A 64 -14.03 4.67 1.50
C PHE A 64 -12.83 4.87 0.57
N ILE A 65 -12.83 5.93 -0.24
CA ILE A 65 -11.72 6.27 -1.15
C ILE A 65 -10.42 6.47 -0.34
N PHE A 66 -10.50 7.18 0.78
CA PHE A 66 -9.35 7.38 1.67
C PHE A 66 -8.83 6.05 2.25
N SER A 67 -9.73 5.16 2.67
CA SER A 67 -9.34 3.82 3.15
C SER A 67 -8.68 2.97 2.07
N LEU A 68 -9.09 3.14 0.80
CA LEU A 68 -8.49 2.45 -0.33
C LEU A 68 -7.11 3.03 -0.68
N MET A 69 -6.95 4.35 -0.56
CA MET A 69 -5.66 5.03 -0.70
C MET A 69 -4.65 4.46 0.28
N LEU A 70 -4.98 4.39 1.59
CA LEU A 70 -4.08 3.86 2.60
C LEU A 70 -3.64 2.42 2.28
N LYS A 71 -4.59 1.56 1.87
CA LYS A 71 -4.27 0.18 1.45
C LYS A 71 -3.39 0.13 0.21
N ASN A 72 -3.54 1.06 -0.72
CA ASN A 72 -2.68 1.13 -1.90
C ASN A 72 -1.27 1.62 -1.52
N CYS A 73 -1.15 2.54 -0.56
CA CYS A 73 0.14 2.92 0.00
C CYS A 73 0.85 1.72 0.63
N ASP A 74 0.16 0.92 1.45
CA ASP A 74 0.75 -0.29 2.06
C ASP A 74 1.25 -1.27 0.99
N LYS A 75 0.44 -1.52 -0.05
CA LYS A 75 0.86 -2.37 -1.18
C LYS A 75 2.06 -1.83 -1.93
N LEU A 76 2.18 -0.51 -2.09
CA LEU A 76 3.32 0.11 -2.74
C LEU A 76 4.58 0.00 -1.88
N LEU A 77 4.45 0.18 -0.56
CA LEU A 77 5.56 -0.03 0.38
C LEU A 77 6.06 -1.48 0.33
N ASP A 78 5.15 -2.46 0.24
CA ASP A 78 5.47 -3.88 0.08
C ASP A 78 6.09 -4.19 -1.29
N PHE A 79 5.51 -3.64 -2.37
CA PHE A 79 5.96 -3.86 -3.74
C PHE A 79 7.38 -3.35 -3.97
N PHE A 80 7.68 -2.13 -3.50
CA PHE A 80 9.03 -1.58 -3.54
C PHE A 80 9.93 -2.15 -2.45
N SER A 81 9.38 -2.98 -1.54
CA SER A 81 10.15 -3.64 -0.50
C SER A 81 11.01 -2.63 0.28
N ILE A 82 10.47 -1.42 0.51
CA ILE A 82 11.25 -0.27 1.00
C ILE A 82 11.85 -0.58 2.37
N GLY A 83 11.10 -1.28 3.23
CA GLY A 83 11.57 -1.72 4.54
C GLY A 83 12.82 -2.63 4.47
N ILE A 84 12.81 -3.63 3.58
CA ILE A 84 13.95 -4.55 3.43
C ILE A 84 15.10 -3.89 2.64
N LEU A 85 14.83 -2.98 1.71
CA LEU A 85 15.88 -2.22 1.02
C LEU A 85 16.63 -1.28 1.96
N LEU A 86 15.92 -0.59 2.87
CA LEU A 86 16.54 0.25 3.89
C LEU A 86 17.37 -0.57 4.87
N GLN A 87 16.87 -1.74 5.32
CA GLN A 87 17.63 -2.63 6.18
C GLN A 87 18.88 -3.14 5.46
N THR A 88 18.74 -3.66 4.24
CA THR A 88 19.86 -4.23 3.47
C THR A 88 20.90 -3.22 3.01
N LEU A 89 20.60 -1.90 3.05
CA LEU A 89 21.57 -0.84 2.78
C LEU A 89 22.66 -0.78 3.85
N PHE A 90 22.30 -1.07 5.11
CA PHE A 90 23.22 -1.03 6.25
C PHE A 90 23.70 -2.40 6.72
N LEU A 91 23.10 -3.49 6.22
CA LEU A 91 23.63 -4.83 6.49
C LEU A 91 25.01 -5.00 5.81
N PRO A 92 26.05 -5.41 6.55
CA PRO A 92 27.33 -5.73 5.95
C PRO A 92 27.14 -6.86 4.92
N TRP A 93 27.57 -6.59 3.68
CA TRP A 93 27.47 -7.54 2.57
C TRP A 93 28.30 -8.79 2.87
N LYS A 94 27.61 -9.84 3.33
CA LYS A 94 28.21 -11.10 3.72
C LYS A 94 28.19 -12.09 2.55
N ARG A 95 29.01 -11.82 1.52
CA ARG A 95 29.57 -12.82 0.58
C ARG A 95 30.17 -12.13 -0.64
N ASP A 96 31.49 -12.10 -0.66
CA ASP A 96 32.36 -12.52 -1.77
C ASP A 96 33.73 -12.79 -1.15
N GLU A 97 33.74 -13.62 -0.11
CA GLU A 97 34.96 -14.12 0.52
C GLU A 97 35.47 -15.25 -0.37
N ILE A 98 36.13 -14.87 -1.47
CA ILE A 98 37.09 -15.76 -2.10
C ILE A 98 38.16 -16.01 -1.03
N ASP A 99 38.45 -17.26 -0.73
CA ASP A 99 39.43 -17.63 0.30
C ASP A 99 40.81 -17.08 -0.11
N THR A 100 41.17 -15.91 0.41
CA THR A 100 42.38 -15.15 0.02
C THR A 100 43.65 -15.64 0.72
N THR A 101 43.56 -16.72 1.47
CA THR A 101 44.59 -17.19 2.42
C THR A 101 45.92 -17.55 1.72
N ASN A 102 45.92 -17.90 0.43
CA ASN A 102 47.12 -18.26 -0.35
C ASN A 102 47.32 -17.46 -1.66
N LEU A 103 46.67 -16.31 -1.85
CA LEU A 103 46.76 -15.55 -3.12
C LEU A 103 47.93 -14.56 -3.15
N ALA A 104 48.54 -14.41 -4.33
CA ALA A 104 49.55 -13.39 -4.62
C ALA A 104 48.97 -11.98 -4.41
N LEU A 105 49.84 -11.01 -4.10
CA LEU A 105 49.44 -9.64 -3.76
C LEU A 105 48.64 -8.96 -4.89
N ASP A 106 49.00 -9.22 -6.15
CA ASP A 106 48.27 -8.73 -7.32
C ASP A 106 46.85 -9.28 -7.42
N ASP A 107 46.66 -10.57 -7.12
CA ASP A 107 45.33 -11.18 -7.17
C ASP A 107 44.43 -10.69 -6.03
N LYS A 108 45.01 -10.39 -4.86
CA LYS A 108 44.27 -9.78 -3.73
C LYS A 108 43.74 -8.39 -4.10
N ILE A 109 44.54 -7.56 -4.77
CA ILE A 109 44.12 -6.22 -5.21
C ILE A 109 43.02 -6.34 -6.28
N ARG A 110 43.16 -7.28 -7.23
CA ARG A 110 42.14 -7.54 -8.26
C ARG A 110 40.79 -7.95 -7.64
N VAL A 111 40.80 -8.88 -6.67
CA VAL A 111 39.58 -9.30 -5.97
C VAL A 111 38.96 -8.15 -5.17
N PHE A 112 39.78 -7.30 -4.54
CA PHE A 112 39.31 -6.11 -3.84
C PHE A 112 38.54 -5.16 -4.78
N PHE A 113 39.09 -4.85 -5.96
CA PHE A 113 38.41 -3.98 -6.93
C PHE A 113 37.15 -4.60 -7.49
N MET A 114 37.14 -5.91 -7.78
CA MET A 114 35.94 -6.62 -8.23
C MET A 114 34.82 -6.54 -7.18
N ASN A 115 35.17 -6.74 -5.91
CA ASN A 115 34.23 -6.62 -4.80
C ASN A 115 33.76 -5.17 -4.61
N LEU A 116 34.63 -4.18 -4.80
CA LEU A 116 34.28 -2.76 -4.71
C LEU A 116 33.31 -2.34 -5.82
N VAL A 117 33.57 -2.74 -7.07
CA VAL A 117 32.70 -2.45 -8.20
C VAL A 117 31.33 -3.12 -8.03
N SER A 118 31.32 -4.40 -7.62
CA SER A 118 30.09 -5.13 -7.31
C SER A 118 29.24 -4.40 -6.25
N ARG A 119 29.88 -3.90 -5.17
CA ARG A 119 29.23 -3.11 -4.12
C ARG A 119 28.67 -1.78 -4.64
N LEU A 120 29.41 -1.07 -5.49
CA LEU A 120 28.97 0.19 -6.09
C LEU A 120 27.75 -0.01 -6.99
N VAL A 121 27.78 -1.02 -7.86
CA VAL A 121 26.63 -1.33 -8.74
C VAL A 121 25.40 -1.68 -7.91
N GLY A 122 25.56 -2.55 -6.89
CA GLY A 122 24.49 -2.91 -5.97
C GLY A 122 23.92 -1.71 -5.21
N ALA A 123 24.77 -0.79 -4.75
CA ALA A 123 24.35 0.44 -4.07
C ALA A 123 23.59 1.39 -5.00
N VAL A 124 24.06 1.57 -6.24
CA VAL A 124 23.42 2.41 -7.25
C VAL A 124 22.02 1.89 -7.59
N VAL A 125 21.88 0.59 -7.87
CA VAL A 125 20.57 -0.02 -8.16
C VAL A 125 19.59 0.16 -7.01
N ARG A 126 20.03 -0.08 -5.75
CA ARG A 126 19.19 0.12 -4.57
C ARG A 126 18.76 1.58 -4.41
N LEU A 127 19.66 2.53 -4.66
CA LEU A 127 19.36 3.96 -4.60
C LEU A 127 18.27 4.32 -5.62
N PHE A 128 18.41 3.88 -6.87
CA PHE A 128 17.41 4.10 -7.91
C PHE A 128 16.05 3.49 -7.55
N THR A 129 16.02 2.26 -7.02
CA THR A 129 14.77 1.61 -6.61
C THR A 129 14.09 2.36 -5.46
N ILE A 130 14.84 2.83 -4.45
CA ILE A 130 14.29 3.63 -3.34
C ILE A 130 13.73 4.96 -3.86
N PHE A 131 14.48 5.67 -4.70
CA PHE A 131 14.03 6.94 -5.27
C PHE A 131 12.78 6.78 -6.13
N ALA A 132 12.76 5.79 -7.03
CA ALA A 132 11.60 5.52 -7.87
C ALA A 132 10.36 5.13 -7.02
N GLY A 133 10.55 4.28 -6.01
CA GLY A 133 9.49 3.89 -5.08
C GLY A 133 8.94 5.09 -4.32
N LEU A 134 9.81 5.97 -3.82
CA LEU A 134 9.41 7.20 -3.13
C LEU A 134 8.56 8.11 -4.03
N ILE A 135 8.98 8.33 -5.28
CA ILE A 135 8.24 9.15 -6.25
C ILE A 135 6.84 8.58 -6.47
N ILE A 136 6.73 7.26 -6.67
CA ILE A 136 5.44 6.60 -6.90
C ILE A 136 4.53 6.69 -5.68
N VAL A 137 5.08 6.54 -4.47
CA VAL A 137 4.31 6.71 -3.22
C VAL A 137 3.79 8.15 -3.09
N VAL A 138 4.63 9.15 -3.35
CA VAL A 138 4.22 10.57 -3.30
C VAL A 138 3.13 10.87 -4.31
N ILE A 139 3.28 10.40 -5.56
CA ILE A 139 2.25 10.57 -6.60
C ILE A 139 0.94 9.90 -6.17
N THR A 140 1.00 8.64 -5.72
CA THR A 140 -0.20 7.90 -5.28
C THR A 140 -0.90 8.60 -4.12
N PHE A 141 -0.13 9.13 -3.17
CA PHE A 141 -0.67 9.88 -2.04
C PHE A 141 -1.33 11.19 -2.50
N ALA A 142 -0.68 11.94 -3.40
CA ALA A 142 -1.24 13.17 -3.96
C ALA A 142 -2.56 12.92 -4.69
N PHE A 143 -2.63 11.89 -5.54
CA PHE A 143 -3.88 11.50 -6.22
C PHE A 143 -4.93 11.01 -5.23
N GLY A 144 -4.54 10.22 -4.23
CA GLY A 144 -5.46 9.69 -3.23
C GLY A 144 -6.08 10.76 -2.33
N LEU A 145 -5.42 11.91 -2.15
CA LEU A 145 -6.00 13.10 -1.51
C LEU A 145 -6.81 13.96 -2.48
N ALA A 146 -6.35 14.13 -3.72
CA ALA A 146 -7.02 14.98 -4.71
C ALA A 146 -8.38 14.42 -5.13
N VAL A 147 -8.49 13.11 -5.35
CA VAL A 147 -9.73 12.45 -5.81
C VAL A 147 -10.92 12.66 -4.86
N PRO A 148 -10.83 12.42 -3.54
CA PRO A 148 -11.96 12.66 -2.64
C PRO A 148 -12.31 14.14 -2.51
N ILE A 149 -11.33 15.04 -2.59
CA ILE A 149 -11.58 16.49 -2.60
C ILE A 149 -12.35 16.89 -3.86
N LEU A 150 -11.87 16.46 -5.04
CA LEU A 150 -12.53 16.71 -6.32
C LEU A 150 -13.93 16.10 -6.36
N PHE A 151 -14.08 14.90 -5.80
CA PHE A 151 -15.37 14.24 -5.67
C PHE A 151 -16.32 15.15 -4.92
N ILE A 152 -16.00 15.60 -3.70
CA ILE A 152 -16.84 16.51 -2.91
C ILE A 152 -17.11 17.84 -3.64
N ALA A 153 -16.13 18.37 -4.36
CA ALA A 153 -16.22 19.65 -5.09
C ALA A 153 -17.10 19.60 -6.35
N LEU A 154 -17.29 18.43 -6.96
CA LEU A 154 -17.98 18.25 -8.24
C LEU A 154 -19.38 18.93 -8.35
N PRO A 155 -20.32 18.78 -7.40
CA PRO A 155 -21.63 19.39 -7.47
C PRO A 155 -21.55 20.91 -7.34
N PHE A 156 -20.64 21.43 -6.51
CA PHE A 156 -20.42 22.88 -6.38
C PHE A 156 -19.88 23.47 -7.69
N LEU A 157 -18.95 22.76 -8.34
CA LEU A 157 -18.43 23.13 -9.66
C LEU A 157 -19.52 23.11 -10.72
N GLY A 158 -20.36 22.08 -10.74
CA GLY A 158 -21.50 21.99 -11.67
C GLY A 158 -22.47 23.17 -11.50
N ILE A 159 -22.83 23.48 -10.26
CA ILE A 159 -23.68 24.64 -9.93
C ILE A 159 -23.03 25.94 -10.41
N PHE A 160 -21.75 26.16 -10.10
CA PHE A 160 -21.00 27.35 -10.51
C PHE A 160 -20.93 27.54 -12.03
N LEU A 161 -20.74 26.44 -12.78
CA LEU A 161 -20.69 26.47 -14.25
C LEU A 161 -22.05 26.82 -14.86
N ILE A 162 -23.14 26.22 -14.33
CA ILE A 162 -24.50 26.55 -14.78
C ILE A 162 -24.81 28.02 -14.52
N PHE A 163 -24.50 28.51 -13.32
CA PHE A 163 -24.67 29.93 -12.99
C PHE A 163 -23.90 30.83 -13.96
N ASN A 164 -22.61 30.56 -14.20
CA ASN A 164 -21.85 31.34 -15.19
C ASN A 164 -22.47 31.31 -16.58
N SER A 165 -22.94 30.14 -17.06
CA SER A 165 -23.53 30.04 -18.40
C SER A 165 -24.79 30.90 -18.59
N ILE A 166 -25.61 31.04 -17.55
CA ILE A 166 -26.85 31.81 -17.59
C ILE A 166 -26.57 33.32 -17.58
N PHE A 167 -25.57 33.76 -16.82
CA PHE A 167 -25.26 35.19 -16.67
C PHE A 167 -24.32 35.75 -17.75
N VAL A 168 -23.58 34.88 -18.45
CA VAL A 168 -22.61 35.27 -19.49
C VAL A 168 -23.19 35.19 -20.92
N SER A 169 -24.41 34.66 -21.10
CA SER A 169 -25.14 34.68 -22.39
C SER A 169 -26.09 35.86 -22.49
#